data_AF-A0A0G0L7B8-F1
#
_entry.id   AF-A0A0G0L7B8-F1
#
_cell.length_a   1.000
_cell.length_b   1.000
_cell.length_c   1.000
_cell.angle_alpha   90.00
_cell.angle_beta   90.00
_cell.angle_gamma   90.00
#
_symmetry.space_group_name_H-M   'P 1'
#
loop_
_entity.id
_entity.type
_entity.pdbx_description
1 polymer ?
#
loop_
_entity_poly.entity_id
_entity_poly.type
_entity_poly.pdbx_seq_one_letter_code
_entity_poly.pdbx_strand_id
1 'polypeptide(L)'
;MDKLNKNGKSLLQTKKIKLVVVGGGTGTFTVLTGLKKHLRLDLSVIVSMMDDGGSNRVIRDEFGLLPTSDIRQCIVALSEE
;
A
#
# COMPACT_ATOMS: atom_id res chain seq x y z
N MET A 1 25.34 -7.76 20.76
CA MET A 1 26.22 -6.63 20.37
C MET A 1 25.71 -6.09 19.04
N ASP A 2 24.98 -4.98 19.08
CA ASP A 2 24.44 -4.36 17.86
C ASP A 2 25.59 -3.82 17.01
N LYS A 3 25.74 -4.39 15.81
CA LYS A 3 26.74 -3.91 14.85
C LYS A 3 26.32 -2.50 14.41
N LEU A 4 27.21 -1.52 14.58
CA LEU A 4 27.03 -0.13 14.17
C LEU A 4 27.43 0.06 12.70
N ASN A 5 26.78 0.96 11.97
CA ASN A 5 27.19 1.36 10.62
C ASN A 5 28.35 2.37 10.67
N LYS A 6 28.92 2.72 9.51
CA LYS A 6 30.07 3.67 9.38
C LYS A 6 29.83 5.07 9.99
N ASN A 7 28.58 5.41 10.30
CA ASN A 7 28.14 6.69 10.88
C ASN A 7 27.66 6.55 12.33
N GLY A 8 28.00 5.46 13.03
CA GLY A 8 27.66 5.28 14.45
C GLY A 8 26.16 5.03 14.73
N LYS A 9 25.35 4.76 13.71
CA LYS A 9 23.95 4.34 13.89
C LYS A 9 23.87 2.82 13.96
N SER A 10 23.04 2.30 14.85
CA SER A 10 22.77 0.85 14.90
C SER A 10 22.34 0.35 13.51
N LEU A 11 22.88 -0.78 13.04
CA LEU A 11 22.45 -1.36 11.75
C LEU A 11 20.94 -1.67 11.75
N LEU A 12 20.37 -1.97 12.92
CA LEU A 12 18.91 -2.14 13.12
C LEU A 12 18.16 -0.81 12.94
N GLN A 13 18.80 0.32 13.22
CA GLN A 13 18.21 1.66 13.04
C GLN A 13 18.25 2.14 11.59
N THR A 14 19.08 1.52 10.74
CA THR A 14 19.30 1.98 9.36
C THR A 14 18.50 1.19 8.31
N LYS A 15 18.16 -0.07 8.60
CA LYS A 15 17.53 -0.96 7.60
C LYS A 15 16.00 -0.87 7.68
N LYS A 16 15.36 -0.33 6.65
CA LYS A 16 13.89 -0.41 6.48
C LYS A 16 13.46 -1.87 6.28
N ILE A 17 12.35 -2.25 6.90
CA ILE A 17 11.69 -3.55 6.72
C ILE A 17 10.83 -3.45 5.46
N LYS A 18 11.12 -4.31 4.48
CA LYS A 18 10.29 -4.43 3.27
C LYS A 18 9.03 -5.22 3.60
N LEU A 19 7.87 -4.64 3.33
CA LEU A 19 6.58 -5.25 3.60
C LEU A 19 5.68 -5.10 2.37
N VAL A 20 5.18 -6.23 1.88
CA VAL A 20 4.24 -6.28 0.76
C VAL A 20 2.86 -6.62 1.32
N VAL A 21 1.89 -5.74 1.09
CA VAL A 21 0.48 -6.00 1.36
C VAL A 21 -0.16 -6.55 0.10
N VAL A 22 -0.90 -7.66 0.22
CA VAL A 22 -1.67 -8.23 -0.89
C VAL A 22 -3.14 -8.22 -0.49
N GLY A 23 -4.01 -7.61 -1.29
CA GLY A 23 -5.42 -7.49 -0.93
C GLY A 23 -6.30 -6.80 -1.97
N GLY A 24 -7.35 -6.12 -1.50
CA GLY A 24 -8.37 -5.46 -2.30
C GLY A 24 -9.39 -4.75 -1.40
N GLY A 25 -10.21 -3.88 -1.97
CA GLY A 25 -11.28 -3.17 -1.29
C GLY A 25 -10.85 -2.31 -0.09
N THR A 26 -11.81 -2.10 0.82
CA THR A 26 -11.69 -1.16 1.95
C THR A 26 -10.80 -1.67 3.09
N GLY A 27 -10.65 -2.99 3.24
CA GLY A 27 -9.77 -3.57 4.26
C GLY A 27 -8.31 -3.19 4.04
N THR A 28 -7.87 -3.23 2.78
CA THR A 28 -6.50 -2.84 2.39
C THR A 28 -6.26 -1.35 2.65
N PHE A 29 -7.25 -0.49 2.40
CA PHE A 29 -7.16 0.95 2.73
C PHE A 29 -6.85 1.17 4.21
N THR A 30 -7.62 0.56 5.11
CA THR A 30 -7.44 0.71 6.56
C THR A 30 -6.07 0.23 7.02
N VAL A 31 -5.61 -0.92 6.49
CA VAL A 31 -4.28 -1.48 6.81
C VAL A 31 -3.17 -0.55 6.35
N LEU A 32 -3.22 -0.05 5.10
CA LEU A 32 -2.19 0.84 4.57
C LEU A 32 -2.11 2.17 5.34
N THR A 33 -3.26 2.78 5.66
CA THR A 33 -3.32 4.02 6.46
C THR A 33 -2.70 3.85 7.85
N GLY A 34 -2.87 2.68 8.47
CA GLY A 34 -2.21 2.34 9.74
C GLY A 34 -0.71 2.09 9.59
N LEU A 35 -0.32 1.30 8.59
CA LEU A 35 1.08 0.93 8.36
C LEU A 35 1.94 2.14 7.94
N LYS A 36 1.39 3.08 7.18
CA LYS A 36 2.09 4.30 6.73
C LYS A 36 2.72 5.09 7.89
N LYS A 37 2.13 5.05 9.08
CA LYS A 37 2.63 5.74 10.28
C LYS A 37 3.97 5.20 10.80
N HIS A 38 4.43 4.06 10.29
CA HIS A 38 5.66 3.41 10.75
C HIS A 38 6.85 3.74 9.83
N LEU A 39 7.71 4.67 10.27
CA LEU A 39 8.88 5.15 9.52
C LEU A 39 9.93 4.08 9.15
N ARG A 40 9.87 2.91 9.79
CA ARG A 40 10.77 1.77 9.53
C ARG A 40 10.29 0.84 8.41
N LEU A 41 9.14 1.11 7.81
CA LEU A 41 8.58 0.28 6.74
C LEU A 41 8.91 0.86 5.36
N ASP A 42 9.23 -0.05 4.44
CA ASP A 42 9.25 0.15 3.00
C ASP A 42 8.05 -0.63 2.44
N LEU A 43 6.96 0.09 2.18
CA LEU A 43 5.65 -0.49 1.87
C LEU A 43 5.48 -0.66 0.36
N SER A 44 5.02 -1.84 -0.04
CA SER A 44 4.51 -2.10 -1.38
C SER A 44 3.13 -2.75 -1.27
N VAL A 45 2.28 -2.52 -2.27
CA VAL A 45 0.94 -3.12 -2.30
C VAL A 45 0.68 -3.78 -3.65
N ILE A 46 0.11 -4.97 -3.60
CA ILE A 46 -0.47 -5.68 -4.74
C ILE A 46 -1.97 -5.73 -4.47
N VAL A 47 -2.75 -5.18 -5.39
CA VAL A 47 -4.21 -5.05 -5.20
C VAL A 47 -4.96 -5.74 -6.34
N SER A 48 -6.04 -6.43 -5.99
CA SER A 48 -6.99 -6.97 -6.96
C SER A 48 -7.76 -5.86 -7.65
N MET A 49 -8.11 -6.05 -8.92
CA MET A 49 -9.00 -5.17 -9.69
C MET A 49 -10.25 -5.92 -10.17
N MET A 50 -10.63 -6.97 -9.46
CA MET A 50 -11.75 -7.84 -9.83
C MET A 50 -13.11 -7.34 -9.31
N ASP A 51 -13.16 -6.21 -8.60
CA ASP A 51 -14.41 -5.63 -8.11
C ASP A 51 -15.35 -5.23 -9.26
N ASP A 52 -16.48 -5.90 -9.37
CA ASP A 52 -17.45 -5.77 -10.45
C ASP A 52 -18.74 -5.03 -10.06
N GLY A 53 -18.78 -4.45 -8.86
CA GLY A 53 -19.95 -3.78 -8.29
C GLY A 53 -20.05 -2.27 -8.57
N GLY A 54 -21.28 -1.74 -8.48
CA GLY A 54 -21.54 -0.29 -8.44
C GLY A 54 -21.05 0.50 -9.66
N SER A 55 -20.39 1.63 -9.43
CA SER A 55 -19.86 2.47 -10.50
C SER A 55 -18.71 1.83 -11.29
N ASN A 56 -18.02 0.84 -10.74
CA ASN A 56 -16.98 0.10 -11.46
C ASN A 56 -17.58 -0.76 -12.59
N ARG A 57 -18.84 -1.21 -12.43
CA ARG A 57 -19.58 -1.89 -13.50
C ARG A 57 -19.76 -0.98 -14.71
N VAL A 58 -20.09 0.29 -14.51
CA VAL A 58 -20.23 1.27 -15.61
C VAL A 58 -18.89 1.49 -16.31
N ILE A 59 -17.80 1.66 -15.55
CA ILE A 59 -16.46 1.83 -16.12
C ILE A 59 -16.04 0.62 -16.97
N ARG A 60 -16.32 -0.59 -16.49
CA ARG A 60 -16.00 -1.80 -17.24
C ARG A 60 -16.91 -2.01 -18.44
N ASP A 61 -18.22 -1.88 -18.26
CA ASP A 61 -19.22 -2.24 -19.26
C ASP A 61 -19.31 -1.16 -20.37
N GLU A 62 -19.07 0.13 -20.07
CA GLU A 62 -19.08 1.22 -21.05
C GLU A 62 -17.70 1.51 -21.67
N PHE A 63 -16.61 1.41 -20.90
CA PHE A 63 -15.27 1.82 -21.35
C PHE A 63 -14.30 0.64 -21.55
N GLY A 64 -14.69 -0.59 -21.19
CA GLY A 64 -13.82 -1.77 -21.30
C GLY A 64 -12.59 -1.75 -20.39
N LEU A 65 -12.58 -0.85 -19.39
CA LEU A 65 -11.45 -0.65 -18.49
C LEU A 65 -11.58 -1.51 -17.23
N LEU A 66 -10.43 -1.86 -16.63
CA LEU A 66 -10.44 -2.50 -15.33
C LEU A 66 -10.90 -1.52 -14.24
N PRO A 67 -11.62 -2.02 -13.21
CA PRO A 67 -12.02 -1.26 -12.02
C PRO A 67 -10.85 -0.51 -11.36
N THR A 68 -10.89 0.82 -11.36
CA THR A 68 -9.80 1.67 -10.80
C THR A 68 -9.96 1.97 -9.30
N SER A 69 -11.09 1.59 -8.69
CA SER A 69 -11.44 1.93 -7.31
C SER A 69 -10.40 1.47 -6.28
N ASP A 70 -9.93 0.22 -6.40
CA ASP A 70 -9.02 -0.38 -5.43
C ASP A 70 -7.62 0.24 -5.49
N ILE A 71 -7.14 0.52 -6.70
CA ILE A 71 -5.89 1.27 -6.90
C ILE A 71 -6.02 2.68 -6.32
N ARG A 72 -7.12 3.38 -6.62
CA ARG A 72 -7.39 4.73 -6.11
C ARG A 72 -7.34 4.75 -4.59
N GLN A 73 -7.99 3.80 -3.92
CA GLN A 73 -7.96 3.71 -2.46
C GLN A 73 -6.54 3.51 -1.93
N CYS A 74 -5.74 2.63 -2.55
CA CYS A 74 -4.35 2.42 -2.13
C CYS A 74 -3.48 3.68 -2.26
N ILE A 75 -3.65 4.43 -3.35
CA ILE A 75 -2.95 5.70 -3.57
C ILE A 75 -3.33 6.71 -2.48
N VAL A 76 -4.62 6.87 -2.20
CA VAL A 76 -5.10 7.79 -1.14
C VAL A 76 -4.58 7.37 0.23
N ALA A 77 -4.59 6.07 0.56
CA ALA A 77 -4.09 5.56 1.83
C ALA A 77 -2.59 5.84 2.06
N LEU A 78 -1.80 5.86 0.97
CA LEU A 78 -0.36 6.09 1.01
C LEU A 78 0.03 7.57 0.80
N SER A 79 -0.85 8.41 0.27
CA SER A 79 -0.61 9.84 0.05
C SER A 79 -0.37 10.58 1.36
N GLU A 80 0.57 11.53 1.36
CA GLU A 80 0.68 12.55 2.42
C GLU A 80 -0.56 13.44 2.45
N GLU A 81 -0.95 13.85 3.66
CA GLU A 81 -2.04 14.82 3.90
C GLU A 81 -1.55 16.23 3.59
#